data_AF-A0A934L1V8-F1
#
_entry.id   AF-A0A934L1V8-F1
#
_cell.length_a   1.000
_cell.length_b   1.000
_cell.length_c   1.000
_cell.angle_alpha   90.00
_cell.angle_beta   90.00
_cell.angle_gamma   90.00
#
_symmetry.space_group_name_H-M   'P 1'
#
loop_
_entity.id
_entity.type
_entity.pdbx_description
1 polymer ?
#
loop_
_entity_poly.entity_id
_entity_poly.type
_entity_poly.pdbx_seq_one_letter_code
_entity_poly.pdbx_strand_id
1 'polypeptide(L)'
;MFERVFAFAFLSVAVVAQDCPHTTTRFVPTQITVGPVIECSGTRIVIDGVQFGGDQTQGCPTVVVVVPGHLEPQHSPGCGTMVVPDNEVVITRLRFVCKSSYFLFIRLSSECVQQDDRIVGSIRSYKAIPCPNGLLGTLAVDG
;
A
#
# COMPACT_ATOMS: atom_id res chain seq x y z
N MET A 1 -43.11 -54.66 31.59
CA MET A 1 -43.27 -54.03 30.27
C MET A 1 -43.08 -52.53 30.48
N PHE A 2 -41.94 -51.99 30.04
CA PHE A 2 -41.83 -50.89 29.04
C PHE A 2 -42.38 -49.56 29.62
N GLU A 3 -41.62 -48.49 29.84
CA GLU A 3 -40.59 -47.88 28.99
C GLU A 3 -39.62 -46.98 29.77
N ARG A 4 -38.40 -46.89 29.26
CA ARG A 4 -37.37 -45.92 29.61
C ARG A 4 -37.66 -44.62 28.86
N VAL A 5 -37.86 -43.51 29.56
CA VAL A 5 -37.90 -42.18 28.93
C VAL A 5 -36.50 -41.61 28.95
N PHE A 6 -35.83 -41.66 27.80
CA PHE A 6 -34.56 -41.00 27.51
C PHE A 6 -34.80 -39.50 27.36
N ALA A 7 -34.29 -38.68 28.28
CA ALA A 7 -34.26 -37.23 28.13
C ALA A 7 -33.09 -36.85 27.21
N PHE A 8 -33.37 -36.61 25.93
CA PHE A 8 -32.41 -36.02 25.00
C PHE A 8 -32.23 -34.53 25.30
N ALA A 9 -31.05 -34.16 25.78
CA ALA A 9 -30.61 -32.78 25.88
C ALA A 9 -30.37 -32.21 24.48
N PHE A 10 -31.27 -31.34 24.01
CA PHE A 10 -31.01 -30.49 22.85
C PHE A 10 -30.11 -29.33 23.28
N LEU A 11 -28.80 -29.45 23.07
CA LEU A 11 -27.92 -28.29 22.99
C LEU A 11 -28.19 -27.57 21.66
N SER A 12 -29.00 -26.52 21.72
CA SER A 12 -29.15 -25.56 20.62
C SER A 12 -27.87 -24.73 20.52
N VAL A 13 -27.04 -25.04 19.53
CA VAL A 13 -25.94 -24.17 19.10
C VAL A 13 -26.56 -22.94 18.45
N ALA A 14 -26.58 -21.81 19.15
CA ALA A 14 -26.95 -20.53 18.58
C ALA A 14 -25.91 -20.16 17.52
N VAL A 15 -26.27 -20.32 16.24
CA VAL A 15 -25.52 -19.75 15.12
C VAL A 15 -25.72 -18.25 15.21
N VAL A 16 -24.74 -17.54 15.76
CA VAL A 16 -24.73 -16.07 15.71
C VAL A 16 -24.53 -15.68 14.25
N ALA A 17 -25.61 -15.22 13.60
CA ALA A 17 -25.51 -14.51 12.34
C ALA A 17 -24.68 -13.24 12.61
N GLN A 18 -23.38 -13.28 12.32
CA GLN A 18 -22.55 -12.08 12.38
C GLN A 18 -23.00 -11.16 11.26
N ASP A 19 -23.54 -10.00 11.62
CA ASP A 19 -23.82 -8.90 10.69
C ASP A 19 -22.57 -8.64 9.86
N CYS A 20 -22.67 -8.85 8.56
CA CYS A 20 -21.53 -8.62 7.69
C CYS A 20 -21.39 -7.12 7.41
N PRO A 21 -20.28 -6.49 7.81
CA PRO A 21 -20.09 -5.07 7.58
C PRO A 21 -19.90 -4.86 6.09
N HIS A 22 -20.93 -4.36 5.38
CA HIS A 22 -20.92 -4.05 3.95
C HIS A 22 -19.80 -3.07 3.59
N THR A 23 -18.59 -3.60 3.44
CA THR A 23 -17.34 -2.86 3.33
C THR A 23 -16.50 -3.50 2.25
N THR A 24 -16.05 -2.67 1.32
CA THR A 24 -15.19 -3.07 0.19
C THR A 24 -13.83 -2.39 0.36
N THR A 25 -12.94 -2.61 -0.60
CA THR A 25 -11.67 -1.90 -0.69
C THR A 25 -11.64 -1.00 -1.89
N ARG A 26 -11.01 0.17 -1.75
CA ARG A 26 -10.66 1.05 -2.87
C ARG A 26 -9.17 1.03 -3.10
N PHE A 27 -8.76 1.12 -4.36
CA PHE A 27 -7.35 1.29 -4.71
C PHE A 27 -6.92 2.74 -4.50
N VAL A 28 -5.86 2.93 -3.73
CA VAL A 28 -5.13 4.19 -3.61
C VAL A 28 -3.88 4.08 -4.48
N PRO A 29 -3.72 4.95 -5.48
CA PRO A 29 -2.55 4.91 -6.36
C PRO A 29 -1.28 5.31 -5.62
N THR A 30 -0.13 4.92 -6.18
CA THR A 30 1.18 5.33 -5.67
C THR A 30 1.29 6.85 -5.61
N GLN A 31 1.76 7.35 -4.47
CA GLN A 31 2.04 8.77 -4.26
C GLN A 31 3.53 8.97 -4.13
N ILE A 32 4.07 9.91 -4.91
CA ILE A 32 5.48 10.28 -4.85
C ILE A 32 5.59 11.76 -4.51
N THR A 33 6.35 12.06 -3.46
CA THR A 33 6.64 13.43 -3.03
C THR A 33 8.12 13.70 -3.20
N VAL A 34 8.44 14.76 -3.94
CA VAL A 34 9.83 15.17 -4.23
C VAL A 34 10.14 16.43 -3.42
N GLY A 35 11.24 16.37 -2.67
CA GLY A 35 11.78 17.50 -1.92
C GLY A 35 12.43 18.55 -2.83
N PRO A 36 13.03 19.60 -2.23
CA PRO A 36 13.71 20.64 -3.00
C PRO A 36 14.87 20.05 -3.81
N VAL A 37 15.13 20.69 -4.94
CA VAL A 37 16.15 20.28 -5.91
C VAL A 37 17.41 21.14 -5.71
N ILE A 38 18.58 20.50 -5.80
CA ILE A 38 19.90 21.16 -5.78
C ILE A 38 20.59 21.03 -7.13
N GLU A 39 21.38 22.03 -7.51
CA GLU A 39 22.05 22.11 -8.81
C GLU A 39 23.22 21.12 -8.90
N CYS A 40 22.91 19.90 -9.36
CA CYS A 40 23.83 18.80 -9.55
C CYS A 40 23.40 17.96 -10.74
N SER A 41 24.37 17.54 -11.54
CA SER A 41 24.14 16.65 -12.67
C SER A 41 24.07 15.19 -12.23
N GLY A 42 23.41 14.35 -13.04
CA GLY A 42 23.51 12.90 -12.93
C GLY A 42 22.70 12.30 -11.78
N THR A 43 21.48 11.88 -12.07
CA THR A 43 20.69 10.88 -11.34
C THR A 43 19.51 10.54 -12.22
N ARG A 44 19.14 9.26 -12.34
CA ARG A 44 17.93 8.84 -13.04
C ARG A 44 17.25 7.77 -12.23
N ILE A 45 16.05 8.05 -11.75
CA ILE A 45 15.26 7.14 -10.93
C ILE A 45 13.92 6.97 -11.63
N VAL A 46 13.42 5.73 -11.72
CA VAL A 46 12.10 5.45 -12.27
C VAL A 46 11.29 4.72 -11.21
N ILE A 47 10.15 5.29 -10.80
CA ILE A 47 9.25 4.71 -9.79
C ILE A 47 7.84 4.78 -10.35
N ASP A 48 7.18 3.64 -10.53
CA ASP A 48 5.85 3.56 -11.16
C ASP A 48 5.74 4.35 -12.47
N GLY A 49 6.80 4.27 -13.30
CA GLY A 49 6.87 4.99 -14.59
C GLY A 49 7.17 6.48 -14.48
N VAL A 50 7.21 7.05 -13.27
CA VAL A 50 7.61 8.45 -13.04
C VAL A 50 9.13 8.52 -12.99
N GLN A 51 9.73 9.36 -13.85
CA GLN A 51 11.17 9.56 -13.92
C GLN A 51 11.59 10.80 -13.11
N PHE A 52 12.57 10.64 -12.22
CA PHE A 52 13.20 11.72 -11.45
C PHE A 52 14.67 11.84 -11.85
N GLY A 53 15.13 13.07 -12.03
CA GLY A 53 16.49 13.32 -12.49
C GLY A 53 16.70 12.95 -13.96
N GLY A 54 17.80 13.43 -14.53
CA GLY A 54 18.21 13.18 -15.91
C GLY A 54 18.81 14.43 -16.56
N ASP A 55 19.26 14.26 -17.80
CA ASP A 55 19.92 15.31 -18.60
C ASP A 55 19.00 16.52 -18.93
N GLN A 56 17.70 16.37 -18.69
CA GLN A 56 16.66 17.39 -18.96
C GLN A 56 16.06 18.01 -17.69
N THR A 57 16.36 17.49 -16.49
CA THR A 57 15.86 18.04 -15.22
C THR A 57 16.96 18.88 -14.58
N GLN A 58 16.66 20.14 -14.26
CA GLN A 58 17.62 21.13 -13.73
C GLN A 58 18.06 20.88 -12.27
N GLY A 59 18.11 19.62 -11.81
CA GLY A 59 18.86 19.27 -10.61
C GLY A 59 18.48 17.95 -9.91
N CYS A 60 19.18 17.72 -8.81
CA CYS A 60 19.14 16.55 -7.94
C CYS A 60 18.10 16.73 -6.81
N PRO A 61 17.09 15.86 -6.69
CA PRO A 61 16.14 15.94 -5.59
C PRO A 61 16.82 15.56 -4.28
N THR A 62 16.75 16.41 -3.26
CA THR A 62 17.40 16.12 -1.96
C THR A 62 16.76 14.94 -1.22
N VAL A 63 15.44 14.78 -1.39
CA VAL A 63 14.64 13.72 -0.76
C VAL A 63 13.54 13.29 -1.73
N VAL A 64 13.26 11.99 -1.78
CA VAL A 64 12.07 11.43 -2.43
C VAL A 64 11.35 10.52 -1.44
N VAL A 65 10.05 10.74 -1.24
CA VAL A 65 9.20 9.87 -0.42
C VAL A 65 8.23 9.14 -1.33
N VAL A 66 8.21 7.81 -1.21
CA VAL A 66 7.38 6.93 -2.02
C VAL A 66 6.41 6.21 -1.12
N VAL A 67 5.11 6.40 -1.38
CA VAL A 67 4.02 5.61 -0.80
C VAL A 67 3.47 4.74 -1.92
N PRO A 68 3.77 3.43 -1.93
CA PRO A 68 3.26 2.54 -2.97
C PRO A 68 1.74 2.43 -2.97
N GLY A 69 1.19 2.05 -4.12
CA GLY A 69 -0.24 1.79 -4.28
C GLY A 69 -0.71 0.70 -3.33
N HIS A 70 -1.87 0.91 -2.72
CA HIS A 70 -2.41 0.04 -1.69
C HIS A 70 -3.94 0.09 -1.67
N LEU A 71 -4.55 -0.93 -1.09
CA LEU A 71 -5.99 -1.00 -0.88
C LEU A 71 -6.36 -0.44 0.51
N GLU A 72 -7.34 0.45 0.56
CA GLU A 72 -7.93 1.01 1.78
C GLU A 72 -9.39 0.58 1.94
N PRO A 73 -9.91 0.48 3.18
CA PRO A 73 -11.33 0.17 3.41
C PRO A 73 -12.22 1.31 2.93
N GLN A 74 -13.35 0.95 2.31
CA GLN A 74 -14.40 1.87 1.92
C GLN A 74 -15.75 1.27 2.32
N HIS A 75 -16.61 2.09 2.93
CA HIS A 75 -17.99 1.67 3.16
C HIS A 75 -18.73 1.61 1.82
N SER A 76 -19.35 0.46 1.53
CA SER A 76 -20.10 0.26 0.30
C SER A 76 -21.35 -0.58 0.60
N PRO A 77 -22.50 0.06 0.82
CA PRO A 77 -23.73 -0.65 1.19
C PRO A 77 -24.14 -1.64 0.11
N GLY A 78 -24.59 -2.82 0.52
CA GLY A 78 -25.10 -3.86 -0.39
C GLY A 78 -24.05 -4.78 -1.03
N CYS A 79 -22.74 -4.56 -0.81
CA CYS A 79 -21.69 -5.33 -1.49
C CYS A 79 -21.37 -6.72 -0.93
N GLY A 80 -22.14 -7.26 0.03
CA GLY A 80 -21.99 -8.65 0.53
C GLY A 80 -20.55 -9.08 0.89
N THR A 81 -19.69 -8.13 1.26
CA THR A 81 -18.27 -8.31 1.48
C THR A 81 -17.84 -7.66 2.78
N MET A 82 -16.77 -8.20 3.37
CA MET A 82 -16.08 -7.65 4.52
C MET A 82 -14.61 -7.42 4.21
N VAL A 83 -14.03 -6.43 4.86
CA VAL A 83 -12.61 -6.10 4.69
C VAL A 83 -11.77 -6.81 5.76
N VAL A 84 -10.69 -7.48 5.33
CA VAL A 84 -9.68 -8.07 6.23
C VAL A 84 -8.30 -7.50 5.94
N PRO A 85 -7.41 -7.40 6.95
CA PRO A 85 -6.01 -7.05 6.73
C PRO A 85 -5.38 -8.01 5.71
N ASP A 86 -4.60 -7.48 4.79
CA ASP A 86 -3.88 -8.27 3.79
C ASP A 86 -2.38 -8.20 4.03
N ASN A 87 -1.75 -7.10 3.63
CA ASN A 87 -0.30 -6.89 3.68
C ASN A 87 0.03 -5.51 4.25
N GLU A 88 1.29 -5.30 4.63
CA GLU A 88 1.80 -3.96 4.92
C GLU A 88 2.49 -3.38 3.69
N VAL A 89 2.16 -2.13 3.37
CA VAL A 89 2.84 -1.35 2.33
C VAL A 89 3.85 -0.43 2.99
N VAL A 90 5.10 -0.54 2.54
CA VAL A 90 6.24 0.16 3.12
C VAL A 90 6.41 1.52 2.47
N ILE A 91 6.57 2.55 3.29
CA ILE A 91 6.87 3.92 2.86
C ILE A 91 8.38 4.12 2.93
N THR A 92 8.98 4.41 1.78
CA THR A 92 10.44 4.56 1.66
C THR A 92 10.80 6.02 1.41
N ARG A 93 11.79 6.51 2.14
CA ARG A 93 12.43 7.81 1.95
C ARG A 93 13.85 7.60 1.41
N LEU A 94 14.10 8.11 0.22
CA LEU A 94 15.40 8.14 -0.42
C LEU A 94 16.05 9.50 -0.18
N ARG A 95 17.32 9.52 0.23
CA ARG A 95 18.11 10.73 0.40
C ARG A 95 19.22 10.79 -0.64
N PHE A 96 19.39 11.95 -1.25
CA PHE A 96 20.45 12.19 -2.22
C PHE A 96 21.34 13.33 -1.76
N VAL A 97 22.61 13.24 -2.15
CA VAL A 97 23.62 14.28 -1.91
C VAL A 97 24.38 14.58 -3.18
N CYS A 98 24.83 15.82 -3.28
CA CYS A 98 25.69 16.24 -4.36
C CYS A 98 27.15 16.03 -3.98
N LYS A 99 27.86 15.21 -4.75
CA LYS A 99 29.32 15.14 -4.68
C LYS A 99 29.89 15.99 -5.80
N SER A 100 30.75 16.95 -5.44
CA SER A 100 31.47 17.76 -6.42
C SER A 100 32.91 17.29 -6.47
N SER A 101 33.44 17.13 -7.68
CA SER A 101 34.86 16.87 -7.89
C SER A 101 35.58 18.17 -8.18
N TYR A 102 36.79 18.32 -7.62
CA TYR A 102 37.60 19.52 -7.76
C TYR A 102 39.00 19.16 -8.24
N PHE A 103 39.54 19.98 -9.13
CA PHE A 103 40.97 20.06 -9.38
C PHE A 103 41.48 21.38 -8.81
N LEU A 104 42.27 21.29 -7.73
CA LEU A 104 42.65 22.42 -6.90
C LEU A 104 41.39 23.12 -6.31
N PHE A 105 40.92 24.18 -6.95
CA PHE A 105 39.74 24.97 -6.57
C PHE A 105 38.70 25.08 -7.71
N ILE A 106 38.96 24.47 -8.86
CA ILE A 106 38.05 24.48 -10.02
C ILE A 106 37.12 23.27 -9.91
N ARG A 107 35.80 23.50 -9.90
CA ARG A 107 34.79 22.44 -9.92
C ARG A 107 34.81 21.77 -11.30
N LEU A 108 35.21 20.51 -11.35
CA LEU A 108 35.28 19.74 -12.61
C LEU A 108 33.93 19.10 -12.94
N SER A 109 33.27 18.51 -11.94
CA SER A 109 31.99 17.85 -12.12
C SER A 109 31.15 17.88 -10.85
N SER A 110 29.87 17.61 -11.01
CA SER A 110 28.96 17.34 -9.90
C SER A 110 28.14 16.10 -10.20
N GLU A 111 28.00 15.21 -9.25
CA GLU A 111 27.17 14.01 -9.38
C GLU A 111 26.19 13.95 -8.22
N CYS A 112 24.95 13.58 -8.51
CA CYS A 112 23.95 13.29 -7.48
C CYS A 112 24.04 11.80 -7.15
N VAL A 113 24.26 11.52 -5.86
CA VAL A 113 24.50 10.17 -5.35
C VAL A 113 23.47 9.86 -4.28
N GLN A 114 22.80 8.72 -4.40
CA GLN A 114 21.93 8.21 -3.34
C GLN A 114 22.80 7.92 -2.10
N GLN A 115 22.45 8.56 -0.98
CA GLN A 115 23.21 8.46 0.26
C GLN A 115 22.61 7.40 1.19
N ASP A 116 21.28 7.35 1.27
CA ASP A 116 20.57 6.52 2.25
C ASP A 116 19.14 6.25 1.76
N ASP A 117 18.64 5.05 2.03
CA ASP A 117 17.25 4.66 1.89
C ASP A 117 16.72 4.21 3.24
N ARG A 118 15.65 4.86 3.71
CA ARG A 118 15.04 4.50 4.98
C ARG A 118 13.56 4.24 4.83
N ILE A 119 13.13 3.16 5.46
CA ILE A 119 11.74 2.95 5.78
C ILE A 119 11.34 4.01 6.82
N VAL A 120 10.39 4.86 6.46
CA VAL A 120 9.88 5.92 7.35
C VAL A 120 8.54 5.55 7.98
N GLY A 121 7.91 4.50 7.48
CA GLY A 121 6.69 3.95 8.04
C GLY A 121 6.14 2.81 7.18
N SER A 122 5.05 2.22 7.65
CA SER A 122 4.22 1.32 6.86
C SER A 122 2.75 1.68 7.05
N ILE A 123 1.94 1.33 6.07
CA ILE A 123 0.49 1.44 6.11
C ILE A 123 -0.10 0.05 5.88
N ARG A 124 -1.21 -0.26 6.57
CA ARG A 124 -1.89 -1.53 6.36
C ARG A 124 -2.71 -1.47 5.09
N SER A 125 -2.47 -2.44 4.21
CA SER A 125 -3.35 -2.74 3.11
C SER A 125 -4.39 -3.77 3.53
N TYR A 126 -5.52 -3.71 2.85
CA TYR A 126 -6.66 -4.55 3.14
C TYR A 126 -7.16 -5.23 1.88
N LYS A 127 -7.89 -6.32 2.03
CA LYS A 127 -8.62 -6.97 0.92
C LYS A 127 -10.07 -7.18 1.29
N ALA A 128 -10.95 -7.09 0.29
CA ALA A 128 -12.34 -7.48 0.43
C ALA A 128 -12.48 -8.98 0.24
N ILE A 129 -13.19 -9.65 1.14
CA ILE A 129 -13.58 -11.06 1.04
C ILE A 129 -15.10 -11.20 1.18
N PRO A 130 -15.72 -12.21 0.54
CA PRO A 130 -17.16 -12.44 0.67
C PRO A 130 -17.54 -12.83 2.11
N CYS A 131 -18.74 -12.45 2.53
CA CYS A 131 -19.26 -12.79 3.85
C CYS A 131 -19.52 -14.31 4.00
N PRO A 132 -19.26 -14.92 5.16
CA PRO A 132 -19.35 -16.37 5.36
C PRO A 132 -20.77 -16.97 5.28
N ASN A 133 -21.84 -16.18 5.09
CA ASN A 133 -23.22 -16.65 4.94
C ASN A 133 -23.95 -16.08 3.70
N GLY A 134 -23.21 -15.61 2.69
CA GLY A 134 -23.77 -15.07 1.44
C GLY A 134 -24.30 -16.15 0.49
N LEU A 135 -25.36 -16.87 0.86
CA LEU A 135 -26.25 -17.42 -0.16
C LEU A 135 -26.99 -16.23 -0.80
N LEU A 136 -26.87 -16.13 -2.12
CA LEU A 136 -27.32 -15.07 -3.05
C LEU A 136 -26.37 -13.88 -3.23
N GLY A 137 -25.45 -14.05 -4.19
CA GLY A 137 -24.65 -12.97 -4.76
C GLY A 137 -23.67 -13.43 -5.84
N THR A 138 -24.06 -14.37 -6.69
CA THR A 138 -23.33 -14.74 -7.91
C THR A 138 -23.37 -13.58 -8.91
N LEU A 139 -22.48 -12.58 -8.80
CA LEU A 139 -22.12 -11.62 -9.86
C LEU A 139 -20.80 -10.94 -9.42
N ALA A 140 -19.72 -10.83 -10.15
CA ALA A 140 -19.27 -11.36 -11.42
C ALA A 140 -17.74 -11.30 -11.34
N VAL A 141 -17.08 -12.42 -11.56
CA VAL A 141 -15.67 -12.43 -11.96
C VAL A 141 -15.73 -12.49 -13.47
N ASP A 142 -15.37 -11.41 -14.16
CA ASP A 142 -14.98 -11.44 -15.57
C ASP A 142 -14.26 -10.13 -15.92
N GLY A 143 -13.03 -10.23 -16.41
CA GLY A 143 -12.33 -9.18 -17.18
C GLY A 143 -11.20 -8.46 -16.47
#